data_AF-A0A838ADY9-F1
#
_entry.id   AF-A0A838ADY9-F1
#
_cell.length_a   1.000
_cell.length_b   1.000
_cell.length_c   1.000
_cell.angle_alpha   90.00
_cell.angle_beta   90.00
_cell.angle_gamma   90.00
#
_symmetry.space_group_name_H-M   'P 1'
#
loop_
_entity.id
_entity.type
_entity.pdbx_description
1 polymer ?
#
loop_
_entity_poly.entity_id
_entity_poly.type
_entity_poly.pdbx_seq_one_letter_code
_entity_poly.pdbx_strand_id
1 'polypeptide(L)'
;MSGPLPDARGRIAFIDIGRTIAALLIFYVHVDGFYVREVYGSTLLDRALQSTFAEPFGFEEYDFAAAGLGFFFLASGFVVTPIVLKMGGARFVLNRVFRLYPLIVVTVLLSAALTAFGIRVMLTGSVPDVTVGTVLRNIALVNFSTAPYEPLVAVAWSLAIEILFYATLVLVLPVLRRWLWLAIAVQLELVFIAVLLHNQLGEGYVYFASQMAYVLVPIMGQVIWAGWTRKIPAWGALAYLGVSWVLYVWADPVGNMHMNYGLRTEPVAIAVLAFLVGLGFERHLRQRRFWAEGSERVYSLYLIHGVVAISVMHTLHGTMPVWLVFLVGVLVTFAAVEVSHRLVERPSHNLGRRLSGRPTYGDRRARGGRNRVTGRHSAGEVEPARSPDSAAPAESLPGSPANGTQPEAPGTPESPQAARHDHEVDPTRG
;
A
#
# COMPACT_ATOMS: atom_id res chain seq x y z
N MET A 1 26.05 -6.36 -10.89
CA MET A 1 24.88 -7.14 -10.41
C MET A 1 23.62 -6.67 -11.10
N SER A 2 23.14 -7.42 -12.09
CA SER A 2 21.87 -7.22 -12.79
C SER A 2 20.70 -7.59 -11.85
N GLY A 3 19.75 -6.68 -11.68
CA GLY A 3 18.53 -6.98 -10.91
C GLY A 3 17.64 -7.98 -11.67
N PRO A 4 16.82 -8.80 -10.97
CA PRO A 4 15.91 -9.73 -11.61
C PRO A 4 14.96 -8.99 -12.55
N LEU A 5 14.78 -9.51 -13.77
CA LEU A 5 13.65 -9.10 -14.61
C LEU A 5 12.36 -9.59 -13.94
N PRO A 6 11.32 -8.75 -13.80
CA PRO A 6 10.04 -9.21 -13.31
C PRO A 6 9.45 -10.26 -14.26
N ASP A 7 8.51 -11.07 -13.77
CA ASP A 7 7.73 -12.03 -14.56
C ASP A 7 7.19 -11.40 -15.87
N ALA A 8 6.81 -12.21 -16.87
CA ALA A 8 6.34 -11.77 -18.19
C ALA A 8 5.17 -10.75 -18.18
N ARG A 9 4.55 -10.50 -17.02
CA ARG A 9 3.52 -9.47 -16.77
C ARG A 9 4.01 -8.22 -16.01
N GLY A 10 5.26 -8.16 -15.56
CA GLY A 10 5.84 -7.07 -14.78
C GLY A 10 5.54 -7.13 -13.27
N ARG A 11 5.28 -8.34 -12.71
CA ARG A 11 4.91 -8.54 -11.30
C ARG A 11 6.12 -8.73 -10.38
N ILE A 12 5.94 -8.42 -9.11
CA ILE A 12 6.88 -8.60 -7.99
C ILE A 12 6.22 -9.58 -7.03
N ALA A 13 6.85 -10.73 -6.78
CA ALA A 13 6.22 -11.87 -6.12
C ALA A 13 5.90 -11.55 -4.65
N PHE A 14 6.86 -10.94 -3.96
CA PHE A 14 6.72 -10.46 -2.59
C PHE A 14 5.46 -9.62 -2.37
N ILE A 15 5.17 -8.69 -3.28
CA ILE A 15 4.04 -7.78 -3.13
C ILE A 15 2.72 -8.51 -3.28
N ASP A 16 2.60 -9.45 -4.23
CA ASP A 16 1.38 -10.26 -4.37
C ASP A 16 1.19 -11.22 -3.18
N ILE A 17 2.27 -11.80 -2.65
CA ILE A 17 2.25 -12.64 -1.44
C ILE A 17 1.80 -11.81 -0.23
N GLY A 18 2.52 -10.73 0.08
CA GLY A 18 2.26 -9.90 1.26
C GLY A 18 0.88 -9.25 1.23
N ARG A 19 0.40 -8.77 0.07
CA ARG A 19 -0.98 -8.27 -0.10
C ARG A 19 -2.02 -9.35 0.20
N THR A 20 -1.78 -10.59 -0.24
CA THR A 20 -2.72 -11.69 0.01
C THR A 20 -2.75 -12.06 1.50
N ILE A 21 -1.59 -12.19 2.14
CA ILE A 21 -1.48 -12.49 3.57
C ILE A 21 -2.10 -11.37 4.42
N ALA A 22 -1.74 -10.12 4.16
CA ALA A 22 -2.29 -8.96 4.87
C ALA A 22 -3.82 -8.87 4.77
N ALA A 23 -4.40 -9.14 3.60
CA ALA A 23 -5.85 -9.14 3.44
C ALA A 23 -6.55 -10.23 4.26
N LEU A 24 -5.95 -11.43 4.37
CA LEU A 24 -6.49 -12.53 5.15
C LEU A 24 -6.37 -12.28 6.67
N LEU A 25 -5.26 -11.69 7.12
CA LEU A 25 -5.06 -11.29 8.52
C LEU A 25 -6.05 -10.18 8.93
N ILE A 26 -6.21 -9.15 8.10
CA ILE A 26 -7.20 -8.08 8.30
C ILE A 26 -8.61 -8.67 8.33
N PHE A 27 -8.96 -9.56 7.40
CA PHE A 27 -10.26 -10.22 7.37
C PHE A 27 -10.54 -11.01 8.65
N TYR A 28 -9.58 -11.82 9.12
CA TYR A 28 -9.69 -12.57 10.38
C TYR A 28 -9.99 -11.62 11.54
N VAL A 29 -9.16 -10.58 11.72
CA VAL A 29 -9.28 -9.64 12.84
C VAL A 29 -10.61 -8.89 12.85
N HIS A 30 -11.11 -8.46 11.69
CA HIS A 30 -12.40 -7.78 11.65
C HIS A 30 -13.57 -8.72 11.97
N VAL A 31 -13.52 -9.97 11.53
CA VAL A 31 -14.54 -10.97 11.90
C VAL A 31 -14.46 -11.35 13.39
N ASP A 32 -13.26 -11.45 13.93
CA ASP A 32 -13.07 -11.75 15.36
C ASP A 32 -13.57 -10.60 16.25
N GLY A 33 -13.06 -9.38 16.02
CA GLY A 33 -13.40 -8.19 16.81
C GLY A 33 -14.86 -7.76 16.70
N PHE A 34 -15.44 -7.71 15.49
CA PHE A 34 -16.81 -7.22 15.25
C PHE A 34 -17.89 -8.31 15.25
N TYR A 35 -17.57 -9.54 15.63
CA TYR A 35 -18.60 -10.58 15.80
C TYR A 35 -18.25 -11.57 16.90
N VAL A 36 -17.13 -12.28 16.80
CA VAL A 36 -16.80 -13.36 17.75
C VAL A 36 -16.72 -12.80 19.18
N ARG A 37 -16.00 -11.69 19.37
CA ARG A 37 -15.86 -11.08 20.69
C ARG A 37 -17.06 -10.28 21.17
N GLU A 38 -17.74 -9.53 20.28
CA GLU A 38 -18.97 -8.79 20.64
C GLU A 38 -20.04 -9.76 21.20
N VAL A 39 -20.11 -10.97 20.65
CA VAL A 39 -21.16 -11.94 20.98
C VAL A 39 -20.72 -12.97 22.05
N TYR A 40 -19.45 -13.43 22.02
CA TYR A 40 -18.99 -14.56 22.85
C TYR A 40 -17.82 -14.23 23.79
N GLY A 41 -17.27 -13.01 23.75
CA GLY A 41 -16.05 -12.65 24.48
C GLY A 41 -14.79 -13.31 23.90
N SER A 42 -13.68 -13.29 24.65
CA SER A 42 -12.38 -13.79 24.14
C SER A 42 -12.31 -15.32 24.14
N THR A 43 -12.07 -15.90 22.96
CA THR A 43 -11.92 -17.35 22.79
C THR A 43 -10.52 -17.82 23.16
N LEU A 44 -10.33 -19.15 23.22
CA LEU A 44 -9.00 -19.75 23.41
C LEU A 44 -8.05 -19.44 22.24
N LEU A 45 -8.58 -19.31 21.02
CA LEU A 45 -7.78 -18.99 19.84
C LEU A 45 -7.24 -17.56 19.93
N ASP A 46 -8.08 -16.61 20.34
CA ASP A 46 -7.70 -15.19 20.39
C ASP A 46 -6.63 -14.96 21.46
N ARG A 47 -6.77 -15.62 22.62
CA ARG A 47 -5.74 -15.58 23.68
C ARG A 47 -4.42 -16.23 23.22
N ALA A 48 -4.48 -17.34 22.47
CA ALA A 48 -3.28 -17.97 21.93
C ALA A 48 -2.60 -17.08 20.88
N LEU A 49 -3.37 -16.42 20.00
CA LEU A 49 -2.83 -15.49 19.00
C LEU A 49 -2.27 -14.22 19.66
N GLN A 50 -2.97 -13.64 20.63
CA GLN A 50 -2.52 -12.45 21.37
C GLN A 50 -1.20 -12.72 22.11
N SER A 51 -1.13 -13.80 22.90
CA SER A 51 0.09 -14.16 23.63
C SER A 51 1.27 -14.60 22.75
N THR A 52 1.00 -15.15 21.55
CA THR A 52 2.08 -15.60 20.64
C THR A 52 2.57 -14.50 19.70
N PHE A 53 1.69 -13.59 19.24
CA PHE A 53 1.98 -12.66 18.14
C PHE A 53 1.78 -11.18 18.48
N ALA A 54 1.17 -10.84 19.61
CA ALA A 54 0.98 -9.46 20.03
C ALA A 54 1.81 -9.12 21.28
N GLU A 55 1.57 -9.78 22.41
CA GLU A 55 2.27 -9.53 23.68
C GLU A 55 3.81 -9.49 23.55
N PRO A 56 4.49 -10.38 22.78
CA PRO A 56 5.96 -10.34 22.64
C PRO A 56 6.51 -9.11 21.91
N PHE A 57 5.64 -8.37 21.20
CA PHE A 57 6.01 -7.16 20.45
C PHE A 57 5.48 -5.87 21.11
N GLY A 58 4.91 -5.96 22.32
CA GLY A 58 4.30 -4.82 23.01
C GLY A 58 2.99 -4.34 22.36
N PHE A 59 2.41 -5.14 21.47
CA PHE A 59 1.19 -4.83 20.75
C PHE A 59 -0.04 -4.88 21.66
N GLU A 60 -0.90 -3.88 21.52
CA GLU A 60 -2.27 -3.94 22.00
C GLU A 60 -3.08 -4.96 21.18
N GLU A 61 -4.32 -5.22 21.57
CA GLU A 61 -5.16 -6.17 20.84
C GLU A 61 -5.33 -5.76 19.37
N TYR A 62 -5.04 -6.72 18.48
CA TYR A 62 -5.19 -6.63 17.02
C TYR A 62 -4.19 -5.79 16.21
N ASP A 63 -3.14 -5.26 16.83
CA ASP A 63 -2.09 -4.47 16.16
C ASP A 63 -1.42 -5.19 14.96
N PHE A 64 -1.35 -6.53 14.96
CA PHE A 64 -0.80 -7.28 13.82
C PHE A 64 -1.61 -7.10 12.52
N ALA A 65 -2.91 -6.78 12.59
CA ALA A 65 -3.69 -6.41 11.40
C ALA A 65 -3.40 -4.97 10.94
N ALA A 66 -3.08 -4.05 11.86
CA ALA A 66 -2.60 -2.72 11.52
C ALA A 66 -1.24 -2.77 10.79
N ALA A 67 -0.38 -3.75 11.10
CA ALA A 67 0.84 -4.01 10.32
C ALA A 67 0.52 -4.47 8.89
N GLY A 68 -0.53 -5.28 8.72
CA GLY A 68 -1.08 -5.61 7.39
C GLY A 68 -1.60 -4.39 6.62
N LEU A 69 -2.19 -3.41 7.32
CA LEU A 69 -2.62 -2.14 6.72
C LEU A 69 -1.43 -1.25 6.33
N GLY A 70 -0.42 -1.14 7.20
CA GLY A 70 0.84 -0.46 6.90
C GLY A 70 1.52 -1.06 5.65
N PHE A 71 1.48 -2.39 5.50
CA PHE A 71 1.97 -3.07 4.30
C PHE A 71 1.22 -2.62 3.02
N PHE A 72 -0.09 -2.43 3.08
CA PHE A 72 -0.86 -1.94 1.92
C PHE A 72 -0.46 -0.54 1.50
N PHE A 73 -0.25 0.36 2.47
CA PHE A 73 0.22 1.71 2.19
C PHE A 73 1.64 1.72 1.60
N LEU A 74 2.58 0.98 2.21
CA LEU A 74 3.96 0.83 1.69
C LEU A 74 3.95 0.26 0.26
N ALA A 75 3.15 -0.79 0.01
CA ALA A 75 2.98 -1.39 -1.31
C ALA A 75 2.35 -0.41 -2.31
N SER A 76 1.42 0.45 -1.87
CA SER A 76 0.86 1.52 -2.71
C SER A 76 1.96 2.49 -3.13
N GLY A 77 2.68 3.10 -2.18
CA GLY A 77 3.82 3.97 -2.44
C GLY A 77 4.84 3.39 -3.44
N PHE A 78 5.27 2.16 -3.16
CA PHE A 78 6.29 1.45 -3.93
C PHE A 78 5.86 1.13 -5.37
N VAL A 79 4.60 0.69 -5.58
CA VAL A 79 4.11 0.25 -6.90
C VAL A 79 3.52 1.41 -7.70
N VAL A 80 2.89 2.38 -7.04
CA VAL A 80 2.13 3.46 -7.70
C VAL A 80 3.05 4.53 -8.27
N THR A 81 4.12 4.89 -7.58
CA THR A 81 5.10 5.89 -8.03
C THR A 81 5.68 5.61 -9.43
N PRO A 82 6.24 4.42 -9.74
CA PRO A 82 6.70 4.11 -11.09
C PRO A 82 5.56 4.03 -12.13
N ILE A 83 4.31 3.80 -11.71
CA ILE A 83 3.14 3.75 -12.59
C ILE A 83 2.70 5.16 -13.00
N VAL A 84 2.58 6.10 -12.07
CA VAL A 84 2.20 7.50 -12.39
C VAL A 84 3.28 8.19 -13.24
N LEU A 85 4.56 7.95 -12.95
CA LEU A 85 5.68 8.44 -13.77
C LEU A 85 5.59 7.97 -15.24
N LYS A 86 5.27 6.69 -15.46
CA LYS A 86 5.17 6.09 -16.81
C LYS A 86 3.90 6.48 -17.58
N MET A 87 2.78 6.70 -16.90
CA MET A 87 1.48 6.95 -17.56
C MET A 87 1.11 8.44 -17.67
N GLY A 88 1.60 9.27 -16.75
CA GLY A 88 1.21 10.68 -16.60
C GLY A 88 -0.12 10.88 -15.86
N GLY A 89 -0.29 12.06 -15.26
CA GLY A 89 -1.36 12.38 -14.30
C GLY A 89 -2.77 12.05 -14.78
N ALA A 90 -3.24 12.66 -15.88
CA ALA A 90 -4.62 12.45 -16.36
C ALA A 90 -4.95 10.97 -16.64
N ARG A 91 -4.06 10.24 -17.33
CA ARG A 91 -4.23 8.79 -17.59
C ARG A 91 -4.14 7.97 -16.31
N PHE A 92 -3.32 8.38 -15.35
CA PHE A 92 -3.21 7.75 -14.05
C PHE A 92 -4.52 7.89 -13.26
N VAL A 93 -5.02 9.12 -13.07
CA VAL A 93 -6.28 9.39 -12.35
C VAL A 93 -7.42 8.60 -12.99
N LEU A 94 -7.58 8.64 -14.31
CA LEU A 94 -8.63 7.89 -15.02
C LEU A 94 -8.57 6.38 -14.72
N ASN A 95 -7.38 5.77 -14.77
CA ASN A 95 -7.22 4.34 -14.44
C ASN A 95 -7.51 4.02 -12.97
N ARG A 96 -7.29 4.97 -12.04
CA ARG A 96 -7.58 4.76 -10.60
C ARG A 96 -9.05 4.94 -10.29
N VAL A 97 -9.70 5.96 -10.85
CA VAL A 97 -11.16 6.16 -10.72
C VAL A 97 -11.92 4.93 -11.19
N PHE A 98 -11.66 4.44 -12.41
CA PHE A 98 -12.29 3.23 -12.94
C PHE A 98 -11.91 1.93 -12.24
N ARG A 99 -10.85 1.91 -11.42
CA ARG A 99 -10.48 0.74 -10.62
C ARG A 99 -11.18 0.75 -9.25
N LEU A 100 -11.34 1.91 -8.63
CA LEU A 100 -11.81 2.05 -7.25
C LEU A 100 -13.31 2.38 -7.18
N TYR A 101 -13.74 3.49 -7.78
CA TYR A 101 -15.07 4.06 -7.55
C TYR A 101 -16.25 3.14 -7.85
N PRO A 102 -16.27 2.33 -8.93
CA PRO A 102 -17.40 1.44 -9.21
C PRO A 102 -17.68 0.43 -8.10
N LEU A 103 -16.64 -0.06 -7.40
CA LEU A 103 -16.83 -0.96 -6.27
C LEU A 103 -17.20 -0.21 -4.99
N ILE A 104 -16.65 1.00 -4.78
CA ILE A 104 -17.07 1.89 -3.68
C ILE A 104 -18.56 2.19 -3.77
N VAL A 105 -19.06 2.60 -4.94
CA VAL A 105 -20.49 2.86 -5.17
C VAL A 105 -21.34 1.65 -4.82
N VAL A 106 -21.02 0.46 -5.36
CA VAL A 106 -21.78 -0.76 -5.07
C VAL A 106 -21.76 -1.12 -3.59
N THR A 107 -20.62 -0.96 -2.91
CA THR A 107 -20.47 -1.37 -1.51
C THR A 107 -21.14 -0.38 -0.55
N VAL A 108 -21.04 0.93 -0.82
CA VAL A 108 -21.75 1.96 -0.04
C VAL A 108 -23.27 1.83 -0.22
N LEU A 109 -23.76 1.58 -1.44
CA LEU A 109 -25.19 1.34 -1.68
C LEU A 109 -25.70 0.06 -1.01
N LEU A 110 -24.92 -1.03 -1.04
CA LEU A 110 -25.26 -2.26 -0.31
C LEU A 110 -25.32 -2.02 1.20
N SER A 111 -24.32 -1.34 1.77
CA SER A 111 -24.28 -1.06 3.21
C SER A 111 -25.43 -0.13 3.63
N ALA A 112 -25.69 0.93 2.87
CA ALA A 112 -26.82 1.83 3.07
C ALA A 112 -28.17 1.08 3.05
N ALA A 113 -28.36 0.17 2.09
CA ALA A 113 -29.57 -0.64 2.00
C ALA A 113 -29.74 -1.58 3.21
N LEU A 114 -28.68 -2.30 3.61
CA LEU A 114 -28.72 -3.19 4.77
C LEU A 114 -29.04 -2.42 6.07
N THR A 115 -28.36 -1.29 6.31
CA THR A 115 -28.63 -0.41 7.45
C THR A 115 -30.07 0.12 7.43
N ALA A 116 -30.60 0.52 6.27
CA ALA A 116 -31.99 0.98 6.13
C ALA A 116 -33.03 -0.11 6.41
N PHE A 117 -32.69 -1.39 6.23
CA PHE A 117 -33.51 -2.54 6.64
C PHE A 117 -33.27 -2.97 8.11
N GLY A 118 -32.47 -2.23 8.88
CA GLY A 118 -32.13 -2.57 10.27
C GLY A 118 -31.15 -3.74 10.40
N ILE A 119 -30.53 -4.19 9.30
CA ILE A 119 -29.52 -5.25 9.32
C ILE A 119 -28.18 -4.66 9.75
N ARG A 120 -27.60 -5.19 10.83
CA ARG A 120 -26.28 -4.78 11.31
C ARG A 120 -25.21 -5.03 10.26
N VAL A 121 -24.34 -4.04 10.05
CA VAL A 121 -23.14 -4.10 9.21
C VAL A 121 -21.96 -3.55 10.00
N MET A 122 -20.73 -3.75 9.53
CA MET A 122 -19.54 -3.19 10.18
C MET A 122 -19.48 -1.67 10.03
N LEU A 123 -19.89 -0.96 11.08
CA LEU A 123 -19.83 0.49 11.22
C LEU A 123 -18.79 0.89 12.27
N THR A 124 -18.38 2.14 12.28
CA THR A 124 -17.55 2.73 13.33
C THR A 124 -18.22 3.99 13.85
N GLY A 125 -18.47 4.05 15.16
CA GLY A 125 -19.26 5.14 15.77
C GLY A 125 -20.76 4.82 15.79
N SER A 126 -21.58 5.87 15.78
CA SER A 126 -23.04 5.76 15.75
C SER A 126 -23.55 5.21 14.42
N VAL A 127 -24.72 4.55 14.45
CA VAL A 127 -25.45 4.19 13.21
C VAL A 127 -25.88 5.50 12.53
N PRO A 128 -25.41 5.79 11.31
CA PRO A 128 -25.71 7.06 10.65
C PRO A 128 -27.06 7.01 9.95
N ASP A 129 -27.77 8.15 9.92
CA ASP A 129 -29.02 8.27 9.17
C ASP A 129 -28.76 8.08 7.66
N VAL A 130 -29.48 7.14 7.06
CA VAL A 130 -29.32 6.77 5.64
C VAL A 130 -30.03 7.79 4.75
N THR A 131 -29.41 8.96 4.60
CA THR A 131 -29.87 10.02 3.68
C THR A 131 -29.10 9.97 2.35
N VAL A 132 -29.67 10.59 1.30
CA VAL A 132 -28.97 10.79 0.02
C VAL A 132 -27.65 11.56 0.22
N GLY A 133 -27.63 12.53 1.15
CA GLY A 133 -26.42 13.27 1.51
C GLY A 133 -25.34 12.37 2.13
N THR A 134 -25.73 11.51 3.09
CA THR A 134 -24.84 10.55 3.76
C THR A 134 -24.22 9.58 2.74
N VAL A 135 -25.03 9.05 1.83
CA VAL A 135 -24.60 8.14 0.76
C VAL A 135 -23.62 8.84 -0.19
N LEU A 136 -23.92 10.07 -0.64
CA LEU A 136 -23.03 10.82 -1.54
C LEU A 136 -21.70 11.21 -0.86
N ARG A 137 -21.73 11.63 0.42
CA ARG A 137 -20.49 11.91 1.20
C ARG A 137 -19.61 10.67 1.31
N ASN A 138 -20.21 9.49 1.51
CA ASN A 138 -19.50 8.21 1.58
C ASN A 138 -18.95 7.75 0.22
N ILE A 139 -19.71 7.89 -0.86
CA ILE A 139 -19.22 7.59 -2.23
C ILE A 139 -18.05 8.51 -2.60
N ALA A 140 -18.10 9.79 -2.18
CA ALA A 140 -17.03 10.76 -2.37
C ALA A 140 -15.85 10.59 -1.40
N LEU A 141 -16.00 9.77 -0.34
CA LEU A 141 -15.08 9.58 0.78
C LEU A 141 -14.77 10.85 1.60
N VAL A 142 -15.58 11.90 1.44
CA VAL A 142 -15.42 13.20 2.13
C VAL A 142 -15.88 13.13 3.59
N ASN A 143 -16.71 12.14 3.94
CA ASN A 143 -17.10 11.82 5.32
C ASN A 143 -15.90 11.48 6.22
N PHE A 144 -14.75 11.09 5.66
CA PHE A 144 -13.53 10.80 6.42
C PHE A 144 -12.63 12.02 6.64
N SER A 145 -12.98 13.17 6.06
CA SER A 145 -12.20 14.43 6.13
C SER A 145 -13.04 15.62 6.61
N THR A 146 -14.29 15.38 7.05
CA THR A 146 -15.24 16.42 7.48
C THR A 146 -16.16 15.88 8.57
N ALA A 147 -16.51 16.72 9.55
CA ALA A 147 -17.58 16.42 10.49
C ALA A 147 -18.98 16.55 9.81
N PRO A 148 -20.00 15.77 10.25
CA PRO A 148 -19.90 14.62 11.14
C PRO A 148 -19.26 13.40 10.47
N TYR A 149 -18.58 12.58 11.27
CA TYR A 149 -17.87 11.36 10.84
C TYR A 149 -18.83 10.17 10.79
N GLU A 150 -19.34 9.87 9.60
CA GLU A 150 -20.45 8.91 9.40
C GLU A 150 -20.10 7.86 8.33
N PRO A 151 -19.22 6.89 8.63
CA PRO A 151 -18.78 5.90 7.66
C PRO A 151 -19.82 4.77 7.49
N LEU A 152 -20.50 4.75 6.35
CA LEU A 152 -21.34 3.62 5.92
C LEU A 152 -20.52 2.37 5.58
N VAL A 153 -19.23 2.51 5.30
CA VAL A 153 -18.30 1.40 5.10
C VAL A 153 -17.07 1.67 5.95
N ALA A 154 -17.00 1.07 7.14
CA ALA A 154 -15.97 1.37 8.15
C ALA A 154 -14.55 1.43 7.56
N VAL A 155 -14.12 0.38 6.86
CA VAL A 155 -12.77 0.25 6.25
C VAL A 155 -12.44 1.23 5.11
N ALA A 156 -13.40 2.02 4.61
CA ALA A 156 -13.14 2.91 3.48
C ALA A 156 -12.23 4.11 3.82
N TRP A 157 -11.92 4.35 5.10
CA TRP A 157 -10.99 5.41 5.53
C TRP A 157 -9.59 5.27 4.91
N SER A 158 -9.11 4.03 4.73
CA SER A 158 -7.81 3.76 4.12
C SER A 158 -7.77 4.08 2.62
N LEU A 159 -8.91 3.95 1.93
CA LEU A 159 -9.04 4.31 0.52
C LEU A 159 -9.02 5.83 0.34
N ALA A 160 -9.54 6.59 1.32
CA ALA A 160 -9.41 8.04 1.33
C ALA A 160 -7.94 8.47 1.46
N ILE A 161 -7.15 7.84 2.33
CA ILE A 161 -5.68 8.04 2.42
C ILE A 161 -5.00 7.69 1.10
N GLU A 162 -5.35 6.55 0.47
CA GLU A 162 -4.77 6.17 -0.82
C GLU A 162 -5.10 7.21 -1.92
N ILE A 163 -6.30 7.79 -1.92
CA ILE A 163 -6.68 8.86 -2.84
C ILE A 163 -5.95 10.17 -2.54
N LEU A 164 -5.75 10.54 -1.26
CA LEU A 164 -4.93 11.70 -0.88
C LEU A 164 -3.47 11.52 -1.32
N PHE A 165 -2.89 10.33 -1.14
CA PHE A 165 -1.56 10.01 -1.65
C PHE A 165 -1.50 10.08 -3.19
N TYR A 166 -2.55 9.62 -3.90
CA TYR A 166 -2.64 9.76 -5.35
C TYR A 166 -2.74 11.23 -5.79
N ALA A 167 -3.47 12.06 -5.03
CA ALA A 167 -3.59 13.49 -5.28
C ALA A 167 -2.24 14.21 -5.09
N THR A 168 -1.53 13.96 -3.98
CA THR A 168 -0.19 14.55 -3.76
C THR A 168 0.81 14.08 -4.82
N LEU A 169 0.82 12.79 -5.19
CA LEU A 169 1.65 12.26 -6.29
C LEU A 169 1.39 12.94 -7.63
N VAL A 170 0.12 13.24 -7.96
CA VAL A 170 -0.24 13.93 -9.21
C VAL A 170 0.11 15.41 -9.15
N LEU A 171 -0.09 16.06 -8.00
CA LEU A 171 0.30 17.44 -7.74
C LEU A 171 1.81 17.65 -7.92
N VAL A 172 2.64 16.81 -7.29
CA VAL A 172 4.11 16.92 -7.40
C VAL A 172 4.68 16.30 -8.69
N LEU A 173 3.85 15.70 -9.55
CA LEU A 173 4.30 14.96 -10.75
C LEU A 173 5.29 15.73 -11.67
N PRO A 174 5.15 17.06 -11.91
CA PRO A 174 6.13 17.81 -12.69
C PRO A 174 7.53 17.78 -12.05
N VAL A 175 7.58 17.95 -10.72
CA VAL A 175 8.83 17.87 -9.93
C VAL A 175 9.32 16.42 -9.88
N LEU A 176 8.43 15.46 -9.61
CA LEU A 176 8.73 14.02 -9.47
C LEU A 176 9.47 13.44 -10.69
N ARG A 177 9.17 13.96 -11.89
CA ARG A 177 9.83 13.56 -13.15
C ARG A 177 11.25 14.09 -13.31
N ARG A 178 11.57 15.25 -12.73
CA ARG A 178 12.86 15.94 -12.89
C ARG A 178 13.77 15.73 -11.68
N TRP A 179 13.22 15.90 -10.48
CA TRP A 179 13.90 15.91 -9.19
C TRP A 179 13.10 15.10 -8.16
N LEU A 180 13.23 13.76 -8.23
CA LEU A 180 12.50 12.82 -7.37
C LEU A 180 12.68 13.12 -5.86
N TRP A 181 13.89 13.47 -5.44
CA TRP A 181 14.19 13.83 -4.05
C TRP A 181 13.42 15.08 -3.60
N LEU A 182 13.34 16.12 -4.43
CA LEU A 182 12.61 17.34 -4.12
C LEU A 182 11.10 17.08 -4.08
N ALA A 183 10.58 16.22 -4.96
CA ALA A 183 9.17 15.85 -4.92
C ALA A 183 8.79 15.11 -3.62
N ILE A 184 9.67 14.23 -3.12
CA ILE A 184 9.50 13.60 -1.80
C ILE A 184 9.55 14.66 -0.69
N ALA A 185 10.52 15.58 -0.72
CA ALA A 185 10.61 16.67 0.25
C ALA A 185 9.34 17.55 0.26
N VAL A 186 8.82 17.91 -0.91
CA VAL A 186 7.56 18.67 -1.05
C VAL A 186 6.35 17.88 -0.54
N GLN A 187 6.29 16.56 -0.76
CA GLN A 187 5.22 15.73 -0.17
C GLN A 187 5.29 15.69 1.36
N LEU A 188 6.49 15.59 1.94
CA LEU A 188 6.68 15.63 3.39
C LEU A 188 6.31 17.01 3.97
N GLU A 189 6.71 18.09 3.30
CA GLU A 189 6.35 19.46 3.69
C GLU A 189 4.82 19.69 3.65
N LEU A 190 4.14 19.20 2.61
CA LEU A 190 2.68 19.28 2.50
C LEU A 190 1.97 18.51 3.63
N VAL A 191 2.51 17.37 4.07
CA VAL A 191 1.97 16.65 5.23
C VAL A 191 2.28 17.41 6.52
N PHE A 192 3.52 17.88 6.71
CA PHE A 192 3.93 18.63 7.88
C PHE A 192 3.05 19.87 8.10
N ILE A 193 2.82 20.67 7.06
CA ILE A 193 1.92 21.84 7.12
C ILE A 193 0.49 21.42 7.45
N ALA A 194 -0.03 20.35 6.85
CA ALA A 194 -1.40 19.88 7.11
C ALA A 194 -1.60 19.41 8.57
N VAL A 195 -0.61 18.72 9.14
CA VAL A 195 -0.64 18.29 10.55
C VAL A 195 -0.39 19.46 11.49
N LEU A 196 0.52 20.38 11.18
CA LEU A 196 0.80 21.58 11.97
C LEU A 196 -0.45 22.47 12.13
N LEU A 197 -1.30 22.55 11.10
CA LEU A 197 -2.52 23.37 11.09
C LEU A 197 -3.76 22.68 11.68
N HIS A 198 -3.65 21.48 12.26
CA HIS A 198 -4.80 20.64 12.69
C HIS A 198 -5.85 21.38 13.54
N ASN A 199 -5.43 22.24 14.47
CA ASN A 199 -6.32 23.03 15.34
C ASN A 199 -6.59 24.47 14.83
N GLN A 200 -5.95 24.90 13.73
CA GLN A 200 -5.97 26.30 13.28
C GLN A 200 -7.08 26.61 12.26
N LEU A 201 -7.68 25.59 11.64
CA LEU A 201 -8.62 25.73 10.51
C LEU A 201 -10.04 25.22 10.84
N GLY A 202 -10.40 25.17 12.12
CA GLY A 202 -11.71 24.77 12.64
C GLY A 202 -11.83 23.27 12.94
N GLU A 203 -12.82 22.92 13.77
CA GLU A 203 -12.99 21.57 14.35
C GLU A 203 -13.07 20.45 13.30
N GLY A 204 -13.61 20.72 12.12
CA GLY A 204 -13.69 19.75 11.02
C GLY A 204 -12.35 19.46 10.33
N TYR A 205 -11.32 20.28 10.52
CA TYR A 205 -10.03 20.13 9.82
C TYR A 205 -9.15 19.02 10.39
N VAL A 206 -9.29 18.70 11.69
CA VAL A 206 -8.52 17.64 12.35
C VAL A 206 -8.63 16.30 11.62
N TYR A 207 -9.82 15.94 11.13
CA TYR A 207 -10.06 14.72 10.34
C TYR A 207 -9.19 14.67 9.08
N PHE A 208 -9.06 15.80 8.36
CA PHE A 208 -8.17 15.90 7.20
C PHE A 208 -6.69 15.81 7.62
N ALA A 209 -6.31 16.44 8.73
CA ALA A 209 -4.94 16.39 9.25
C ALA A 209 -4.52 14.96 9.67
N SER A 210 -5.39 14.22 10.38
CA SER A 210 -5.16 12.80 10.74
C SER A 210 -4.97 11.93 9.49
N GLN A 211 -5.80 12.13 8.46
CA GLN A 211 -5.68 11.42 7.19
C GLN A 211 -4.36 11.76 6.46
N MET A 212 -3.92 13.03 6.50
CA MET A 212 -2.64 13.45 5.93
C MET A 212 -1.44 12.88 6.68
N ALA A 213 -1.50 12.71 8.00
CA ALA A 213 -0.44 12.03 8.76
C ALA A 213 -0.23 10.58 8.27
N TYR A 214 -1.31 9.85 8.00
CA TYR A 214 -1.20 8.50 7.40
C TYR A 214 -0.62 8.47 5.98
N VAL A 215 -0.66 9.58 5.22
CA VAL A 215 -0.02 9.69 3.89
C VAL A 215 1.52 9.59 3.99
N LEU A 216 2.12 9.70 5.18
CA LEU A 216 3.54 9.39 5.39
C LEU A 216 3.87 7.92 5.08
N VAL A 217 2.99 6.97 5.40
CA VAL A 217 3.26 5.53 5.16
C VAL A 217 3.39 5.18 3.67
N PRO A 218 2.52 5.62 2.74
CA PRO A 218 2.80 5.44 1.32
C PRO A 218 3.97 6.31 0.82
N ILE A 219 4.29 7.45 1.44
CA ILE A 219 5.55 8.17 1.14
C ILE A 219 6.78 7.32 1.52
N MET A 220 6.79 6.61 2.67
CA MET A 220 7.84 5.65 3.01
C MET A 220 7.98 4.56 1.93
N GLY A 221 6.87 4.03 1.41
CA GLY A 221 6.89 3.08 0.31
C GLY A 221 7.49 3.64 -0.99
N GLN A 222 7.19 4.91 -1.30
CA GLN A 222 7.79 5.65 -2.40
C GLN A 222 9.31 5.88 -2.20
N VAL A 223 9.76 6.18 -0.98
CA VAL A 223 11.18 6.33 -0.61
C VAL A 223 11.92 4.98 -0.76
N ILE A 224 11.35 3.89 -0.27
CA ILE A 224 11.90 2.54 -0.40
C ILE A 224 12.07 2.18 -1.89
N TRP A 225 11.06 2.47 -2.73
CA TRP A 225 11.18 2.28 -4.19
C TRP A 225 12.29 3.14 -4.81
N ALA A 226 12.39 4.41 -4.41
CA ALA A 226 13.40 5.33 -4.93
C ALA A 226 14.83 4.89 -4.59
N GLY A 227 15.06 4.42 -3.36
CA GLY A 227 16.34 3.85 -2.92
C GLY A 227 16.65 2.51 -3.60
N TRP A 228 15.68 1.58 -3.64
CA TRP A 228 15.84 0.25 -4.25
C TRP A 228 16.14 0.33 -5.76
N THR A 229 15.51 1.27 -6.47
CA THR A 229 15.80 1.53 -7.90
C THR A 229 17.00 2.46 -8.14
N ARG A 230 17.74 2.85 -7.09
CA ARG A 230 18.89 3.77 -7.11
C ARG A 230 18.60 5.10 -7.80
N LYS A 231 17.37 5.61 -7.66
CA LYS A 231 16.97 6.94 -8.14
C LYS A 231 17.34 8.06 -7.16
N ILE A 232 17.58 7.70 -5.91
CA ILE A 232 18.25 8.51 -4.88
C ILE A 232 19.38 7.67 -4.25
N PRO A 233 20.45 8.28 -3.71
CA PRO A 233 21.50 7.53 -3.02
C PRO A 233 20.95 6.86 -1.75
N ALA A 234 21.59 5.78 -1.30
CA ALA A 234 21.13 4.99 -0.16
C ALA A 234 21.03 5.81 1.14
N TRP A 235 21.99 6.71 1.40
CA TRP A 235 21.95 7.63 2.54
C TRP A 235 20.75 8.59 2.45
N GLY A 236 20.40 9.05 1.24
CA GLY A 236 19.25 9.92 1.01
C GLY A 236 17.93 9.18 1.21
N ALA A 237 17.85 7.92 0.78
CA ALA A 237 16.69 7.06 1.07
C ALA A 237 16.54 6.82 2.58
N LEU A 238 17.63 6.54 3.29
CA LEU A 238 17.63 6.40 4.75
C LEU A 238 17.21 7.69 5.45
N ALA A 239 17.73 8.84 5.03
CA ALA A 239 17.36 10.15 5.58
C ALA A 239 15.88 10.46 5.37
N TYR A 240 15.35 10.29 4.16
CA TYR A 240 13.91 10.51 3.91
C TYR A 240 13.03 9.50 4.64
N LEU A 241 13.46 8.24 4.81
CA LEU A 241 12.72 7.25 5.58
C LEU A 241 12.70 7.65 7.07
N GLY A 242 13.83 8.10 7.61
CA GLY A 242 13.95 8.61 8.98
C GLY A 242 13.11 9.86 9.23
N VAL A 243 13.12 10.85 8.32
CA VAL A 243 12.26 12.04 8.41
C VAL A 243 10.78 11.66 8.33
N SER A 244 10.41 10.75 7.41
CA SER A 244 9.02 10.24 7.32
C SER A 244 8.59 9.56 8.62
N TRP A 245 9.49 8.82 9.27
CA TRP A 245 9.25 8.14 10.55
C TRP A 245 9.10 9.13 11.71
N VAL A 246 10.03 10.09 11.84
CA VAL A 246 9.97 11.14 12.87
C VAL A 246 8.70 11.97 12.72
N LEU A 247 8.31 12.35 11.49
CA LEU A 247 7.05 13.06 11.25
C LEU A 247 5.81 12.21 11.57
N TYR A 248 5.86 10.89 11.37
CA TYR A 248 4.75 9.99 11.69
C TYR A 248 4.53 9.88 13.20
N VAL A 249 5.63 9.68 13.96
CA VAL A 249 5.60 9.65 15.43
C VAL A 249 5.22 11.03 16.01
N TRP A 250 5.72 12.12 15.43
CA TRP A 250 5.34 13.48 15.85
C TRP A 250 3.87 13.81 15.59
N ALA A 251 3.28 13.26 14.52
CA ALA A 251 1.88 13.44 14.19
C ALA A 251 0.91 12.60 15.04
N ASP A 252 1.42 11.66 15.85
CA ASP A 252 0.62 10.70 16.63
C ASP A 252 -0.56 11.34 17.41
N PRO A 253 -0.37 12.44 18.18
CA PRO A 253 -1.47 13.08 18.90
C PRO A 253 -2.63 13.51 17.98
N VAL A 254 -2.33 13.98 16.76
CA VAL A 254 -3.34 14.41 15.78
C VAL A 254 -4.08 13.22 15.16
N GLY A 255 -3.45 12.06 15.06
CA GLY A 255 -4.11 10.82 14.66
C GLY A 255 -5.11 10.33 15.72
N ASN A 256 -4.67 10.35 16.97
CA ASN A 256 -5.39 9.79 18.11
C ASN A 256 -6.62 10.62 18.53
N MET A 257 -6.72 11.88 18.11
CA MET A 257 -7.83 12.77 18.51
C MET A 257 -9.20 12.35 17.98
N HIS A 258 -9.31 11.79 16.77
CA HIS A 258 -10.61 11.57 16.12
C HIS A 258 -10.75 10.30 15.28
N MET A 259 -9.66 9.60 14.97
CA MET A 259 -9.79 8.21 14.53
C MET A 259 -9.78 7.30 15.77
N ASN A 260 -10.83 6.47 15.92
CA ASN A 260 -10.80 5.30 16.82
C ASN A 260 -9.70 4.27 16.43
N TYR A 261 -8.97 4.55 15.35
CA TYR A 261 -7.79 3.87 14.86
C TYR A 261 -6.65 4.90 14.84
N GLY A 262 -6.06 5.14 16.02
CA GLY A 262 -4.92 6.05 16.20
C GLY A 262 -3.68 5.70 15.37
N LEU A 263 -2.67 6.58 15.35
CA LEU A 263 -1.45 6.41 14.54
C LEU A 263 -0.49 5.36 15.13
N ARG A 264 -0.95 4.10 15.18
CA ARG A 264 -0.25 2.93 15.71
C ARG A 264 1.15 2.82 15.12
N THR A 265 2.17 3.15 15.91
CA THR A 265 3.55 3.29 15.43
C THR A 265 4.22 1.93 15.29
N GLU A 266 4.05 1.07 16.29
CA GLU A 266 4.64 -0.26 16.42
C GLU A 266 4.23 -1.15 15.24
N PRO A 267 2.94 -1.22 14.82
CA PRO A 267 2.55 -1.98 13.64
C PRO A 267 3.13 -1.43 12.34
N VAL A 268 3.30 -0.11 12.21
CA VAL A 268 3.94 0.50 11.03
C VAL A 268 5.45 0.21 11.01
N ALA A 269 6.12 0.19 12.17
CA ALA A 269 7.51 -0.28 12.27
C ALA A 269 7.65 -1.73 11.80
N ILE A 270 6.78 -2.64 12.27
CA ILE A 270 6.75 -4.04 11.83
C ILE A 270 6.41 -4.13 10.33
N ALA A 271 5.48 -3.32 9.82
CA ALA A 271 5.17 -3.26 8.40
C ALA A 271 6.37 -2.85 7.55
N VAL A 272 7.12 -1.81 7.96
CA VAL A 272 8.34 -1.34 7.28
C VAL A 272 9.42 -2.43 7.33
N LEU A 273 9.65 -3.06 8.49
CA LEU A 273 10.61 -4.14 8.64
C LEU A 273 10.25 -5.33 7.74
N ALA A 274 9.01 -5.80 7.79
CA ALA A 274 8.52 -6.88 6.94
C ALA A 274 8.61 -6.52 5.44
N PHE A 275 8.36 -5.26 5.08
CA PHE A 275 8.52 -4.75 3.72
C PHE A 275 9.97 -4.82 3.23
N LEU A 276 10.92 -4.36 4.05
CA LEU A 276 12.35 -4.38 3.74
C LEU A 276 12.91 -5.81 3.68
N VAL A 277 12.56 -6.66 4.65
CA VAL A 277 12.95 -8.07 4.70
C VAL A 277 12.45 -8.80 3.45
N GLY A 278 11.14 -8.74 3.17
CA GLY A 278 10.58 -9.46 2.03
C GLY A 278 11.04 -8.93 0.67
N LEU A 279 11.32 -7.63 0.55
CA LEU A 279 11.96 -7.06 -0.64
C LEU A 279 13.40 -7.58 -0.81
N GLY A 280 14.15 -7.79 0.28
CA GLY A 280 15.45 -8.45 0.26
C GLY A 280 15.38 -9.95 -0.12
N PHE A 281 14.29 -10.62 0.25
CA PHE A 281 14.03 -12.02 -0.09
C PHE A 281 13.37 -12.24 -1.47
N GLU A 282 12.92 -11.20 -2.19
CA GLU A 282 12.24 -11.29 -3.50
C GLU A 282 12.92 -12.23 -4.49
N ARG A 283 14.27 -12.25 -4.54
CA ARG A 283 15.05 -13.14 -5.42
C ARG A 283 14.88 -14.65 -5.16
N HIS A 284 14.38 -15.02 -3.97
CA HIS A 284 14.10 -16.40 -3.57
C HIS A 284 12.61 -16.74 -3.63
N LEU A 285 11.74 -15.72 -3.65
CA LEU A 285 10.30 -15.90 -3.72
C LEU A 285 9.89 -16.29 -5.14
N ARG A 286 8.96 -17.24 -5.23
CA ARG A 286 8.42 -17.71 -6.51
C ARG A 286 6.99 -17.26 -6.66
N GLN A 287 6.71 -16.51 -7.72
CA GLN A 287 5.34 -16.17 -8.08
C GLN A 287 4.55 -17.45 -8.36
N ARG A 288 3.47 -17.67 -7.59
CA ARG A 288 2.54 -18.80 -7.78
C ARG A 288 1.18 -18.26 -8.19
N ARG A 289 0.43 -19.07 -8.94
CA ARG A 289 -0.93 -18.74 -9.39
C ARG A 289 -1.84 -18.30 -8.24
N PHE A 290 -1.78 -19.01 -7.11
CA PHE A 290 -2.52 -18.69 -5.88
C PHE A 290 -2.28 -17.24 -5.39
N TRP A 291 -1.03 -16.82 -5.24
CA TRP A 291 -0.68 -15.46 -4.82
C TRP A 291 -1.11 -14.39 -5.84
N ALA A 292 -0.92 -14.68 -7.13
CA ALA A 292 -1.31 -13.77 -8.20
C ALA A 292 -2.83 -13.56 -8.28
N GLU A 293 -3.61 -14.63 -8.11
CA GLU A 293 -5.08 -14.63 -8.11
C GLU A 293 -5.68 -14.10 -6.79
N GLY A 294 -5.03 -14.36 -5.66
CA GLY A 294 -5.35 -13.76 -4.37
C GLY A 294 -5.19 -12.25 -4.39
N SER A 295 -4.00 -11.75 -4.74
CA SER A 295 -3.69 -10.31 -4.87
C SER A 295 -4.60 -9.56 -5.85
N GLU A 296 -5.13 -10.23 -6.88
CA GLU A 296 -6.14 -9.67 -7.78
C GLU A 296 -7.51 -9.45 -7.12
N ARG A 297 -7.87 -10.22 -6.07
CA ARG A 297 -9.14 -10.14 -5.34
C ARG A 297 -9.09 -9.33 -4.05
N VAL A 298 -7.88 -9.02 -3.57
CA VAL A 298 -7.66 -8.31 -2.31
C VAL A 298 -8.49 -7.02 -2.21
N TYR A 299 -8.69 -6.29 -3.30
CA TYR A 299 -9.51 -5.08 -3.28
C TYR A 299 -11.00 -5.37 -3.03
N SER A 300 -11.58 -6.35 -3.73
CA SER A 300 -12.93 -6.84 -3.46
C SER A 300 -13.11 -7.38 -2.04
N LEU A 301 -12.16 -8.19 -1.55
CA LEU A 301 -12.18 -8.69 -0.17
C LEU A 301 -12.13 -7.53 0.84
N TYR A 302 -11.17 -6.61 0.66
CA TYR A 302 -10.99 -5.48 1.55
C TYR A 302 -12.26 -4.63 1.70
N LEU A 303 -12.97 -4.35 0.60
CA LEU A 303 -14.11 -3.43 0.69
C LEU A 303 -15.40 -4.09 1.18
N ILE A 304 -15.66 -5.34 0.77
CA ILE A 304 -16.96 -5.99 0.99
C ILE A 304 -17.04 -6.79 2.29
N HIS A 305 -15.92 -7.27 2.85
CA HIS A 305 -15.97 -8.20 4.00
C HIS A 305 -16.72 -7.64 5.22
N GLY A 306 -16.49 -6.39 5.62
CA GLY A 306 -17.20 -5.79 6.76
C GLY A 306 -18.71 -5.64 6.52
N VAL A 307 -19.13 -5.43 5.27
CA VAL A 307 -20.55 -5.30 4.93
C VAL A 307 -21.23 -6.67 4.88
N VAL A 308 -20.58 -7.70 4.31
CA VAL A 308 -21.19 -9.02 4.08
C VAL A 308 -20.96 -10.00 5.23
N ALA A 309 -19.75 -10.11 5.78
CA ALA A 309 -19.46 -11.06 6.85
C ALA A 309 -20.27 -10.73 8.11
N ILE A 310 -20.20 -9.47 8.55
CA ILE A 310 -20.85 -9.03 9.80
C ILE A 310 -22.37 -9.07 9.69
N SER A 311 -22.97 -8.73 8.54
CA SER A 311 -24.42 -8.85 8.34
C SER A 311 -24.90 -10.29 8.32
N VAL A 312 -24.24 -11.17 7.55
CA VAL A 312 -24.60 -12.60 7.53
C VAL A 312 -24.46 -13.22 8.91
N MET A 313 -23.36 -12.95 9.62
CA MET A 313 -23.11 -13.53 10.94
C MET A 313 -24.07 -13.02 12.01
N HIS A 314 -24.43 -11.73 12.00
CA HIS A 314 -25.46 -11.19 12.90
C HIS A 314 -26.87 -11.70 12.56
N THR A 315 -27.24 -11.81 11.27
CA THR A 315 -28.56 -12.32 10.87
C THR A 315 -28.75 -13.80 11.22
N LEU A 316 -27.68 -14.61 11.14
CA LEU A 316 -27.73 -16.03 11.51
C LEU A 316 -27.45 -16.28 13.00
N HIS A 317 -27.11 -15.25 13.78
CA HIS A 317 -26.84 -15.39 15.20
C HIS A 317 -28.05 -15.99 15.95
N GLY A 318 -27.81 -16.98 16.80
CA GLY A 318 -28.84 -17.70 17.55
C GLY A 318 -29.66 -18.71 16.73
N THR A 319 -29.53 -18.75 15.40
CA THR A 319 -30.28 -19.71 14.55
C THR A 319 -29.58 -21.07 14.38
N MET A 320 -28.25 -21.11 14.57
CA MET A 320 -27.42 -22.30 14.40
C MET A 320 -26.13 -22.19 15.22
N PRO A 321 -25.34 -23.27 15.40
CA PRO A 321 -24.09 -23.24 16.15
C PRO A 321 -23.06 -22.25 15.59
N VAL A 322 -22.28 -21.62 16.48
CA VAL A 322 -21.33 -20.54 16.16
C VAL A 322 -20.38 -20.89 15.01
N TRP A 323 -19.81 -22.10 15.04
CA TRP A 323 -18.86 -22.56 14.02
C TRP A 323 -19.51 -22.61 12.62
N LEU A 324 -20.81 -22.89 12.54
CA LEU A 324 -21.56 -22.94 11.29
C LEU A 324 -21.93 -21.53 10.82
N VAL A 325 -22.29 -20.62 11.74
CA VAL A 325 -22.47 -19.19 11.42
C VAL A 325 -21.18 -18.60 10.84
N PHE A 326 -20.04 -18.87 11.49
CA PHE A 326 -18.72 -18.44 11.01
C PHE A 326 -18.40 -19.03 9.63
N LEU A 327 -18.58 -20.34 9.44
CA LEU A 327 -18.35 -21.01 8.16
C LEU A 327 -19.22 -20.42 7.04
N VAL A 328 -20.52 -20.22 7.29
CA VAL A 328 -21.44 -19.61 6.32
C VAL A 328 -21.06 -18.16 6.02
N GLY A 329 -20.76 -17.34 7.03
CA GLY A 329 -20.35 -15.95 6.84
C GLY A 329 -19.05 -15.82 6.03
N VAL A 330 -18.06 -16.69 6.28
CA VAL A 330 -16.83 -16.79 5.47
C VAL A 330 -17.16 -17.19 4.03
N LEU A 331 -17.92 -18.27 3.81
CA LEU A 331 -18.25 -18.76 2.47
C LEU A 331 -19.04 -17.74 1.65
N VAL A 332 -20.04 -17.07 2.25
CA VAL A 332 -20.84 -16.03 1.59
C VAL A 332 -19.99 -14.80 1.30
N THR A 333 -19.05 -14.43 2.18
CA THR A 333 -18.10 -13.34 1.91
C THR A 333 -17.20 -13.65 0.72
N PHE A 334 -16.56 -14.82 0.68
CA PHE A 334 -15.71 -15.21 -0.46
C PHE A 334 -16.50 -15.35 -1.77
N ALA A 335 -17.76 -15.80 -1.71
CA ALA A 335 -18.66 -15.79 -2.87
C ALA A 335 -18.96 -14.36 -3.36
N ALA A 336 -19.32 -13.43 -2.45
CA ALA A 336 -19.56 -12.03 -2.77
C ALA A 336 -18.31 -11.33 -3.34
N VAL A 337 -17.13 -11.67 -2.84
CA VAL A 337 -15.83 -11.23 -3.39
C VAL A 337 -15.62 -11.70 -4.82
N GLU A 338 -15.89 -12.97 -5.14
CA GLU A 338 -15.74 -13.48 -6.50
C GLU A 338 -16.75 -12.84 -7.47
N VAL A 339 -18.00 -12.66 -7.03
CA VAL A 339 -19.06 -12.00 -7.81
C VAL A 339 -18.70 -10.53 -8.09
N SER A 340 -18.36 -9.76 -7.06
CA SER A 340 -18.00 -8.35 -7.21
C SER A 340 -16.73 -8.16 -8.04
N HIS A 341 -15.72 -9.02 -7.85
CA HIS A 341 -14.49 -8.96 -8.62
C HIS A 341 -14.75 -9.22 -10.12
N ARG A 342 -15.56 -10.23 -10.45
CA ARG A 342 -15.89 -10.58 -11.85
C ARG A 342 -16.82 -9.59 -12.53
N LEU A 343 -17.82 -9.06 -11.82
CA LEU A 343 -18.89 -8.24 -12.40
C LEU A 343 -18.66 -6.73 -12.29
N VAL A 344 -17.91 -6.26 -11.27
CA VAL A 344 -17.71 -4.83 -11.00
C VAL A 344 -16.26 -4.41 -11.16
N GLU A 345 -15.32 -5.02 -10.42
CA GLU A 345 -13.92 -4.58 -10.41
C GLU A 345 -13.24 -4.82 -11.77
N ARG A 346 -13.26 -6.06 -12.24
CA ARG A 346 -12.54 -6.47 -13.45
C ARG A 346 -13.09 -5.81 -14.73
N PRO A 347 -14.40 -5.66 -14.96
CA PRO A 347 -14.93 -4.94 -16.12
C PRO A 347 -14.56 -3.46 -16.09
N SER A 348 -14.74 -2.80 -14.95
CA SER A 348 -14.43 -1.37 -14.79
C SER A 348 -12.94 -1.07 -14.98
N HIS A 349 -12.04 -1.87 -14.39
CA HIS A 349 -10.60 -1.73 -14.59
C HIS A 349 -10.20 -1.96 -16.06
N ASN A 350 -10.84 -2.90 -16.76
CA ASN A 350 -10.62 -3.08 -18.21
C ASN A 350 -11.12 -1.89 -19.04
N LEU A 351 -12.25 -1.28 -18.65
CA LEU A 351 -12.79 -0.07 -19.30
C LEU A 351 -11.82 1.12 -19.13
N GLY A 352 -11.36 1.40 -17.91
CA GLY A 352 -10.37 2.46 -17.64
C GLY A 352 -9.07 2.28 -18.43
N ARG A 353 -8.61 1.03 -18.62
CA ARG A 353 -7.44 0.72 -19.45
C ARG A 353 -7.64 0.98 -20.94
N ARG A 354 -8.86 0.74 -21.47
CA ARG A 354 -9.21 1.05 -22.86
C ARG A 354 -9.30 2.57 -23.06
N LEU A 355 -10.03 3.27 -22.19
CA LEU A 355 -10.24 4.72 -22.26
C LEU A 355 -8.93 5.51 -22.08
N SER A 356 -7.98 5.01 -21.27
CA SER A 356 -6.65 5.62 -21.12
C SER A 356 -5.67 5.34 -22.27
N GLY A 357 -6.12 4.71 -23.36
CA GLY A 357 -5.37 4.61 -24.61
C GLY A 357 -4.41 3.43 -24.71
N ARG A 358 -4.54 2.39 -23.87
CA ARG A 358 -3.82 1.13 -24.05
C ARG A 358 -4.66 0.17 -24.90
N PRO A 359 -4.17 -0.29 -26.08
CA PRO A 359 -4.81 -1.39 -26.79
C PRO A 359 -4.92 -2.61 -25.87
N THR A 360 -6.09 -3.23 -25.84
CA THR A 360 -6.32 -4.49 -25.14
C THR A 360 -5.38 -5.56 -25.73
N TYR A 361 -5.02 -6.60 -24.98
CA TYR A 361 -4.18 -7.68 -25.52
C TYR A 361 -4.81 -8.34 -26.77
N GLY A 362 -6.15 -8.36 -26.87
CA GLY A 362 -6.89 -8.77 -28.07
C GLY A 362 -6.70 -7.86 -29.30
N ASP A 363 -6.54 -6.55 -29.11
CA ASP A 363 -6.36 -5.59 -30.22
C ASP A 363 -5.03 -5.82 -30.97
N ARG A 364 -4.02 -6.38 -30.30
CA ARG A 364 -2.76 -6.79 -30.96
C ARG A 364 -2.94 -7.98 -31.89
N ARG A 365 -3.81 -8.94 -31.57
CA ARG A 365 -4.18 -10.02 -32.51
C ARG A 365 -4.98 -9.48 -33.69
N ALA A 366 -5.96 -8.60 -33.44
CA ALA A 366 -6.77 -8.01 -34.50
C ALA A 366 -5.96 -7.14 -35.49
N ARG A 367 -5.02 -6.30 -34.99
CA ARG A 367 -4.12 -5.51 -35.85
C ARG A 367 -3.02 -6.35 -36.51
N GLY A 368 -2.48 -7.35 -35.81
CA GLY A 368 -1.49 -8.29 -36.38
C GLY A 368 -2.05 -9.15 -37.52
N GLY A 369 -3.35 -9.47 -37.49
CA GLY A 369 -4.02 -10.18 -38.58
C GLY A 369 -4.25 -9.34 -39.84
N ARG A 370 -4.60 -8.04 -39.69
CA ARG A 370 -4.91 -7.17 -40.84
C ARG A 370 -3.67 -6.77 -41.66
N ASN A 371 -2.51 -6.58 -41.03
CA ASN A 371 -1.29 -6.20 -41.75
C ASN A 371 -0.59 -7.35 -42.51
N ARG A 372 -1.15 -8.57 -42.52
CA ARG A 372 -0.50 -9.75 -43.12
C ARG A 372 -1.07 -10.18 -44.49
N VAL A 373 -1.98 -9.40 -45.07
CA VAL A 373 -2.73 -9.78 -46.29
C VAL A 373 -2.39 -8.91 -47.52
N THR A 374 -1.68 -7.79 -47.37
CA THR A 374 -1.40 -6.83 -48.47
C THR A 374 0.07 -6.78 -48.92
N GLY A 375 0.85 -7.83 -48.65
CA GLY A 375 2.22 -7.98 -49.16
C GLY A 375 2.28 -8.96 -50.33
N ARG A 376 1.83 -8.55 -51.53
CA ARG A 376 1.87 -9.41 -52.73
C ARG A 376 3.20 -9.21 -53.48
N HIS A 377 3.85 -10.33 -53.77
CA HIS A 377 5.14 -10.52 -54.44
C HIS A 377 5.53 -9.51 -55.54
N SER A 378 6.82 -9.15 -55.53
CA SER A 378 7.66 -9.25 -56.74
C SER A 378 8.91 -10.07 -56.38
N ALA A 379 9.47 -10.79 -57.35
CA ALA A 379 10.54 -11.79 -57.15
C ALA A 379 11.77 -11.49 -58.02
N GLY A 380 12.88 -12.17 -57.73
CA GLY A 380 14.22 -11.92 -58.28
C GLY A 380 15.13 -11.28 -57.23
N GLU A 381 16.34 -11.77 -56.94
CA GLU A 381 17.08 -12.89 -57.55
C GLU A 381 18.05 -13.48 -56.50
N VAL A 382 18.61 -14.68 -56.74
CA VAL A 382 19.37 -15.47 -55.75
C VAL A 382 20.80 -15.68 -56.23
N GLU A 383 21.80 -15.47 -55.37
CA GLU A 383 23.01 -16.34 -55.25
C GLU A 383 23.85 -16.00 -53.98
N PRO A 384 24.73 -16.90 -53.50
CA PRO A 384 25.13 -16.92 -52.09
C PRO A 384 26.64 -16.84 -51.76
N ALA A 385 26.90 -16.49 -50.49
CA ALA A 385 28.00 -16.93 -49.60
C ALA A 385 29.46 -17.09 -50.12
N ARG A 386 30.40 -16.34 -49.50
CA ARG A 386 31.78 -16.81 -49.23
C ARG A 386 32.36 -16.35 -47.89
N SER A 387 33.08 -17.26 -47.25
CA SER A 387 34.09 -17.14 -46.19
C SER A 387 34.90 -18.46 -46.27
N PRO A 388 36.11 -18.61 -45.68
CA PRO A 388 36.89 -17.69 -44.86
C PRO A 388 38.31 -17.42 -45.46
N ASP A 389 39.18 -16.72 -44.73
CA ASP A 389 40.51 -17.27 -44.36
C ASP A 389 41.29 -16.39 -43.35
N SER A 390 42.34 -16.98 -42.75
CA SER A 390 43.05 -16.50 -41.56
C SER A 390 44.38 -15.77 -41.84
N ALA A 391 44.76 -14.81 -40.98
CA ALA A 391 46.13 -14.65 -40.48
C ALA A 391 46.23 -13.63 -39.32
N ALA A 392 47.08 -13.94 -38.34
CA ALA A 392 47.68 -13.01 -37.37
C ALA A 392 49.20 -13.33 -37.36
N PRO A 393 50.14 -12.44 -36.93
CA PRO A 393 50.18 -11.96 -35.53
C PRO A 393 50.76 -10.55 -35.25
N ALA A 394 50.48 -10.10 -34.02
CA ALA A 394 51.28 -9.29 -33.07
C ALA A 394 52.26 -8.17 -33.52
N GLU A 395 52.10 -6.99 -32.91
CA GLU A 395 53.20 -6.08 -32.55
C GLU A 395 52.88 -5.35 -31.21
N SER A 396 53.86 -4.70 -30.56
CA SER A 396 53.88 -4.55 -29.08
C SER A 396 54.47 -3.24 -28.51
N LEU A 397 54.20 -2.99 -27.21
CA LEU A 397 54.85 -2.04 -26.25
C LEU A 397 54.16 -0.66 -26.06
N PRO A 398 54.19 -0.09 -24.82
CA PRO A 398 55.39 0.50 -24.20
C PRO A 398 55.72 0.06 -22.74
N GLY A 399 56.99 0.21 -22.35
CA GLY A 399 57.46 0.22 -20.93
C GLY A 399 57.28 1.60 -20.27
N SER A 400 57.74 1.89 -19.04
CA SER A 400 58.77 1.26 -18.18
C SER A 400 58.57 1.65 -16.69
N PRO A 401 59.08 0.90 -15.67
CA PRO A 401 58.90 1.24 -14.24
C PRO A 401 60.19 1.61 -13.45
N ALA A 402 60.07 2.63 -12.59
CA ALA A 402 60.88 3.00 -11.40
C ALA A 402 60.23 4.26 -10.77
N ASN A 403 60.32 4.66 -9.49
CA ASN A 403 60.76 4.10 -8.20
C ASN A 403 59.94 4.87 -7.09
N GLY A 404 59.98 4.64 -5.78
CA GLY A 404 60.80 3.82 -4.89
C GLY A 404 61.40 4.65 -3.73
N THR A 405 60.64 4.96 -2.67
CA THR A 405 61.09 5.24 -1.27
C THR A 405 59.93 5.49 -0.30
N GLN A 406 59.94 4.81 0.85
CA GLN A 406 59.36 5.23 2.15
C GLN A 406 60.53 5.79 3.02
N PRO A 407 60.36 6.43 4.22
CA PRO A 407 59.51 5.96 5.33
C PRO A 407 58.91 7.05 6.26
N GLU A 408 58.48 6.59 7.45
CA GLU A 408 58.27 7.29 8.74
C GLU A 408 56.89 7.84 9.15
N ALA A 409 56.50 7.39 10.35
CA ALA A 409 55.60 8.01 11.32
C ALA A 409 56.40 8.14 12.63
N PRO A 410 56.03 9.05 13.56
CA PRO A 410 55.22 8.59 14.70
C PRO A 410 54.30 9.67 15.33
N GLY A 411 53.46 9.28 16.29
CA GLY A 411 52.93 10.22 17.29
C GLY A 411 51.48 10.03 17.76
N THR A 412 51.27 9.23 18.81
CA THR A 412 50.17 9.43 19.78
C THR A 412 50.67 10.35 20.91
N PRO A 413 49.79 11.11 21.59
CA PRO A 413 49.39 10.64 22.93
C PRO A 413 47.94 10.96 23.37
N GLU A 414 47.46 10.10 24.28
CA GLU A 414 46.65 10.35 25.49
C GLU A 414 45.33 11.16 25.47
N SER A 415 44.29 10.55 26.06
CA SER A 415 43.14 11.23 26.67
C SER A 415 43.49 11.71 28.09
N PRO A 416 42.71 12.64 28.70
CA PRO A 416 41.83 12.15 29.79
C PRO A 416 40.53 12.96 30.04
N GLN A 417 39.52 12.27 30.64
CA GLN A 417 38.50 12.81 31.58
C GLN A 417 37.50 13.89 31.05
N ALA A 418 36.39 14.24 31.72
CA ALA A 418 35.44 13.51 32.57
C ALA A 418 34.20 14.42 32.85
N ALA A 419 32.99 13.85 32.85
CA ALA A 419 31.71 14.34 33.44
C ALA A 419 30.60 13.43 32.89
N ARG A 420 29.80 12.63 33.62
CA ARG A 420 29.09 12.86 34.88
C ARG A 420 28.28 14.15 34.88
N HIS A 421 27.01 14.03 34.52
CA HIS A 421 25.93 14.80 35.13
C HIS A 421 24.90 13.81 35.65
N ASP A 422 24.52 13.98 36.91
CA ASP A 422 23.66 13.06 37.64
C ASP A 422 22.17 13.29 37.32
N HIS A 423 21.38 12.22 37.40
CA HIS A 423 19.93 12.31 37.52
C HIS A 423 19.58 12.67 38.95
N GLU A 424 18.82 13.76 39.15
CA GLU A 424 18.11 14.01 40.39
C GLU A 424 16.59 14.06 40.11
N VAL A 425 15.83 13.35 40.93
CA VAL A 425 14.38 13.21 40.83
C VAL A 425 13.76 13.95 42.02
N ASP A 426 12.94 14.96 41.75
CA ASP A 426 12.05 15.56 42.76
C ASP A 426 10.60 15.12 42.50
N PRO A 427 9.99 14.32 43.41
CA PRO A 427 8.64 13.83 43.27
C PRO A 427 7.64 14.61 44.16
N THR A 428 7.48 15.93 43.99
CA THR A 428 6.36 16.67 44.61
C THR A 428 5.76 17.80 43.76
N ARG A 429 4.53 17.60 43.23
CA ARG A 429 3.39 18.56 43.25
C ARG A 429 2.22 18.15 42.34
N GLY A 430 1.01 18.28 42.91
CA GLY A 430 -0.21 18.78 42.24
C GLY A 430 -0.94 17.79 41.34
#